data_AF-A0AAW4RZK9-F1
#
_entry.id   AF-A0AAW4RZK9-F1
#
_cell.length_a   1.000
_cell.length_b   1.000
_cell.length_c   1.000
_cell.angle_alpha   90.00
_cell.angle_beta   90.00
_cell.angle_gamma   90.00
#
_symmetry.space_group_name_H-M   'P 1'
#
loop_
_entity.id
_entity.type
_entity.pdbx_description
1 polymer ?
#
loop_
_entity_poly.entity_id
_entity_poly.type
_entity_poly.pdbx_seq_one_letter_code
_entity_poly.pdbx_strand_id
1 'polypeptide(L)'
;MAILYFEEAEVGKLRTAGPYHVTKNEIIEFAQKFDPLPIHTNEEIAARSIFSGLIASSAHTFAILISLLSRTQPYSLRIVPGLGWDELRLPAKIRS
;
A
#
# COMPACT_ATOMS: atom_id res chain seq x y z
N MET A 1 0.05 -19.89 -18.69
CA MET A 1 0.84 -18.87 -17.96
C MET A 1 2.29 -19.32 -17.97
N ALA A 2 3.22 -18.48 -18.43
CA ALA A 2 4.65 -18.82 -18.43
C ALA A 2 5.24 -18.73 -17.01
N ILE A 3 6.13 -19.65 -16.67
CA ILE A 3 6.85 -19.63 -15.40
C ILE A 3 8.05 -18.69 -15.56
N LEU A 4 8.19 -17.70 -14.65
CA LEU A 4 9.36 -16.81 -14.63
C LEU A 4 10.29 -17.27 -13.51
N TYR A 5 11.45 -17.79 -13.90
CA TYR A 5 12.52 -18.16 -12.97
C TYR A 5 13.41 -16.95 -12.64
N PHE A 6 14.24 -17.08 -11.62
CA PHE A 6 15.11 -16.00 -11.16
C PHE A 6 16.10 -15.56 -12.25
N GLU A 7 16.60 -16.51 -13.04
CA GLU A 7 17.57 -16.30 -14.12
C GLU A 7 16.97 -15.49 -15.29
N GLU A 8 15.65 -15.42 -15.38
CA GLU A 8 14.91 -14.67 -16.41
C GLU A 8 14.49 -13.28 -15.93
N ALA A 9 14.81 -12.92 -14.67
CA ALA A 9 14.52 -11.61 -14.12
C ALA A 9 15.50 -10.57 -14.70
N GLU A 10 14.95 -9.61 -15.43
CA GLU A 10 15.72 -8.48 -15.96
C GLU A 10 15.78 -7.34 -14.93
N VAL A 11 17.00 -6.95 -14.54
CA VAL A 11 17.21 -5.77 -13.70
C VAL A 11 16.69 -4.52 -14.41
N GLY A 12 15.94 -3.70 -13.69
CA GLY A 12 15.34 -2.47 -14.23
C GLY A 12 14.02 -2.69 -14.97
N LYS A 13 13.49 -3.92 -15.05
CA LYS A 13 12.18 -4.19 -15.65
C LYS A 13 11.07 -3.53 -14.84
N LEU A 14 10.39 -2.57 -15.48
CA LEU A 14 9.27 -1.87 -14.88
C LEU A 14 7.96 -2.60 -15.14
N ARG A 15 7.08 -2.57 -14.15
CA ARG A 15 5.68 -2.99 -14.27
C ARG A 15 4.79 -1.90 -13.72
N THR A 16 3.67 -1.68 -14.37
CA THR A 16 2.68 -0.69 -13.95
C THR A 16 1.46 -1.42 -13.43
N ALA A 17 1.09 -1.13 -12.18
CA ALA A 17 -0.22 -1.48 -11.67
C ALA A 17 -1.23 -0.41 -12.09
N GLY A 18 -2.48 -0.81 -12.30
CA GLY A 18 -3.58 0.14 -12.48
C GLY A 18 -3.80 1.01 -11.22
N PRO A 19 -4.58 2.09 -11.34
CA PRO A 19 -4.90 2.93 -10.20
C PRO A 19 -5.68 2.16 -9.13
N TYR A 20 -5.52 2.58 -7.88
CA TYR A 20 -6.32 2.12 -6.75
C TYR A 20 -7.01 3.33 -6.13
N HIS A 21 -8.35 3.32 -6.10
CA HIS A 21 -9.13 4.39 -5.48
C HIS A 21 -9.31 4.08 -4.01
N VAL A 22 -8.77 4.92 -3.13
CA VAL A 22 -8.87 4.77 -1.68
C VAL A 22 -10.09 5.53 -1.16
N THR A 23 -11.03 4.81 -0.57
CA THR A 23 -12.25 5.37 0.02
C THR A 23 -12.07 5.71 1.50
N LYS A 24 -12.93 6.59 2.01
CA LYS A 24 -12.97 6.91 3.43
C LYS A 24 -13.26 5.67 4.30
N ASN A 25 -14.17 4.82 3.87
CA ASN A 25 -14.59 3.64 4.63
C ASN A 25 -13.42 2.66 4.78
N GLU A 26 -12.68 2.37 3.72
CA GLU A 26 -11.53 1.46 3.85
C GLU A 26 -10.40 2.07 4.70
N ILE A 27 -10.21 3.39 4.70
CA ILE A 27 -9.27 4.06 5.60
C ILE A 27 -9.64 3.76 7.06
N ILE A 28 -10.90 3.96 7.42
CA ILE A 28 -11.40 3.76 8.78
C ILE A 28 -11.37 2.27 9.15
N GLU A 29 -11.86 1.38 8.29
CA GLU A 29 -11.92 -0.07 8.53
C GLU A 29 -10.53 -0.66 8.75
N PHE A 30 -9.55 -0.28 7.93
CA PHE A 30 -8.17 -0.72 8.11
C PHE A 30 -7.59 -0.19 9.43
N ALA A 31 -7.78 1.11 9.69
CA ALA A 31 -7.23 1.78 10.86
C ALA A 31 -7.79 1.24 12.17
N GLN A 32 -9.10 0.95 12.23
CA GLN A 32 -9.72 0.34 13.41
C GLN A 32 -9.05 -0.98 13.81
N LYS A 33 -8.54 -1.74 12.84
CA LYS A 33 -7.91 -3.03 13.09
C LYS A 33 -6.42 -2.94 13.36
N PHE A 34 -5.70 -2.06 12.66
CA PHE A 34 -4.24 -2.11 12.60
C PHE A 34 -3.54 -0.84 13.08
N ASP A 35 -4.21 0.30 13.05
CA ASP A 35 -3.60 1.60 13.37
C ASP A 35 -4.66 2.61 13.86
N PRO A 36 -5.20 2.43 15.08
CA PRO A 36 -6.43 3.10 15.51
C PRO A 36 -6.21 4.55 15.98
N LEU A 37 -5.19 5.26 15.46
CA LEU A 37 -5.02 6.67 15.77
C LEU A 37 -6.24 7.48 15.28
N PRO A 38 -6.72 8.47 16.07
CA PRO A 38 -7.89 9.27 15.72
C PRO A 38 -7.82 9.97 14.35
N ILE A 39 -6.62 10.31 13.88
CA ILE A 39 -6.40 10.91 12.54
C ILE A 39 -6.74 9.97 11.38
N HIS A 40 -6.94 8.67 11.65
CA HIS A 40 -7.33 7.64 10.68
C HIS A 40 -8.76 7.13 10.90
N THR A 41 -9.35 7.35 12.07
CA THR A 41 -10.64 6.74 12.46
C THR A 41 -11.75 7.73 12.76
N ASN A 42 -11.43 8.99 13.05
CA ASN A 42 -12.40 10.02 13.42
C ASN A 42 -12.22 11.27 12.55
N GLU A 43 -13.23 11.54 11.72
CA GLU A 43 -13.20 12.66 10.78
C GLU A 43 -13.16 14.02 11.46
N GLU A 44 -13.90 14.22 12.56
CA GLU A 44 -13.92 15.51 13.27
C GLU A 44 -12.57 15.83 13.90
N ILE A 45 -11.92 14.82 14.48
CA ILE A 45 -10.57 14.97 15.05
C ILE A 45 -9.55 15.20 13.94
N ALA A 46 -9.64 14.42 12.86
CA ALA A 46 -8.73 14.55 11.73
C ALA A 46 -8.87 15.94 11.05
N ALA A 47 -10.09 16.47 10.94
CA ALA A 47 -10.36 17.81 10.41
C ALA A 47 -9.74 18.94 11.25
N ARG A 48 -9.63 18.76 12.57
CA ARG A 48 -8.99 19.71 13.49
C ARG A 48 -7.47 19.53 13.59
N SER A 49 -6.92 18.48 12.99
CA SER A 49 -5.48 18.21 12.97
C SER A 49 -4.76 18.98 11.86
N ILE A 50 -3.43 18.90 11.85
CA ILE A 50 -2.58 19.43 10.76
C ILE A 50 -2.90 18.80 9.39
N PHE A 51 -3.64 17.70 9.36
CA PHE A 51 -4.01 17.00 8.12
C PHE A 51 -5.32 17.51 7.51
N SER A 52 -6.12 18.27 8.29
CA SER A 52 -7.40 18.87 7.85
C SER A 52 -8.39 17.87 7.23
N GLY A 53 -8.32 16.60 7.63
CA GLY A 53 -9.14 15.52 7.12
C GLY A 53 -8.51 14.16 7.40
N LEU A 54 -9.28 13.09 7.15
CA LEU A 54 -8.79 11.72 7.31
C LEU A 54 -7.62 11.45 6.36
N ILE A 55 -6.63 10.75 6.90
CA ILE A 55 -5.51 10.22 6.10
C ILE A 55 -5.44 8.72 6.29
N ALA A 56 -5.00 7.98 5.28
CA ALA A 56 -4.70 6.57 5.42
C ALA A 56 -3.48 6.37 6.32
N SER A 57 -3.48 5.27 7.09
CA SER A 57 -2.28 4.80 7.77
C SER A 57 -1.16 4.50 6.76
N SER A 58 0.09 4.68 7.17
CA SER A 58 1.25 4.26 6.36
C SER A 58 1.25 2.74 6.13
N ALA A 59 0.81 1.96 7.12
CA ALA A 59 0.65 0.52 6.99
C ALA A 59 -0.45 0.15 5.98
N HIS A 60 -1.54 0.92 5.93
CA HIS A 60 -2.59 0.75 4.93
C HIS A 60 -2.07 1.02 3.52
N THR A 61 -1.35 2.13 3.36
CA THR A 61 -0.72 2.52 2.09
C THR A 61 0.23 1.43 1.60
N PHE A 62 1.04 0.88 2.50
CA PHE A 62 1.94 -0.21 2.19
C PHE A 62 1.20 -1.50 1.82
N ALA A 63 0.12 -1.85 2.52
CA ALA A 63 -0.71 -3.01 2.18
C ALA A 63 -1.32 -2.90 0.76
N ILE A 64 -1.77 -1.70 0.37
CA ILE A 64 -2.25 -1.43 -0.99
C ILE A 64 -1.11 -1.65 -2.01
N LEU A 65 0.09 -1.13 -1.74
CA LEU A 65 1.27 -1.37 -2.59
C LEU A 65 1.53 -2.87 -2.79
N ILE A 66 1.53 -3.67 -1.71
CA ILE A 66 1.73 -5.13 -1.79
C ILE A 66 0.64 -5.81 -2.64
N SER A 67 -0.62 -5.38 -2.47
CA SER A 67 -1.76 -5.88 -3.26
C SER A 67 -1.59 -5.58 -4.75
N LEU A 68 -1.19 -4.35 -5.10
CA LEU A 68 -0.95 -3.95 -6.49
C LEU A 68 0.24 -4.70 -7.11
N LEU A 69 1.32 -4.87 -6.36
CA LEU A 69 2.49 -5.62 -6.83
C LEU A 69 2.13 -7.07 -7.14
N SER A 70 1.36 -7.72 -6.26
CA SER A 70 0.88 -9.09 -6.46
C SER A 70 0.06 -9.25 -7.74
N ARG A 71 -0.69 -8.21 -8.16
CA ARG A 71 -1.45 -8.22 -9.42
C ARG A 71 -0.56 -8.06 -10.66
N THR A 72 0.60 -7.42 -10.50
CA THR A 72 1.55 -7.21 -11.61
C THR A 72 2.61 -8.30 -11.71
N GLN A 73 2.88 -9.04 -10.64
CA GLN A 73 3.83 -10.14 -10.68
C GLN A 73 3.30 -11.30 -11.53
N PRO A 74 4.17 -11.99 -12.28
CA PRO A 74 3.77 -13.25 -12.86
C PRO A 74 3.57 -14.22 -11.70
N TYR A 75 2.45 -14.95 -11.68
CA TYR A 75 2.07 -15.94 -10.65
C TYR A 75 3.14 -16.98 -10.31
N SER A 76 4.20 -17.03 -11.12
CA SER A 76 5.24 -18.03 -11.16
C SER A 76 6.62 -17.55 -10.70
N LEU A 77 6.78 -16.28 -10.32
CA LEU A 77 8.02 -15.84 -9.68
C LEU A 77 8.12 -16.52 -8.30
N ARG A 78 8.91 -17.59 -8.22
CA ARG A 78 9.27 -18.24 -6.95
C ARG A 78 10.27 -17.37 -6.20
N ILE A 79 9.77 -16.30 -5.60
CA ILE A 79 10.51 -15.50 -4.63
C ILE A 79 10.47 -16.19 -3.27
N VAL A 80 11.60 -16.18 -2.56
CA VAL A 80 11.60 -16.35 -1.10
C VAL A 80 10.74 -15.21 -0.53
N PRO A 81 9.73 -15.49 0.30
CA PRO A 81 8.85 -14.44 0.82
C PRO A 81 9.67 -13.33 1.50
N GLY A 82 9.22 -12.09 1.25
CA GLY A 82 9.97 -10.86 1.48
C GLY A 82 10.67 -10.78 2.84
N LEU A 83 12.00 -10.75 2.79
CA LEU A 83 12.86 -10.59 3.96
C LEU A 83 12.83 -9.16 4.52
N GLY A 84 12.42 -8.19 3.69
CA GLY A 84 12.36 -6.78 4.05
C GLY A 84 12.09 -5.90 2.85
N TRP A 85 11.92 -4.62 3.14
CA TRP A 85 11.82 -3.54 2.16
C TRP A 85 12.83 -2.48 2.54
N ASP A 86 13.82 -2.25 1.70
CA ASP A 86 14.84 -1.22 1.92
C ASP A 86 14.32 0.14 1.45
N GLU A 87 14.75 1.19 2.17
CA GLU A 87 14.52 2.59 1.79
C GLU A 87 13.05 2.98 1.53
N LEU A 88 12.08 2.27 2.13
CA LEU A 88 10.66 2.61 1.99
C LEU A 88 10.40 4.03 2.53
N ARG A 89 9.88 4.88 1.64
CA ARG A 89 9.43 6.24 1.94
C ARG A 89 8.07 6.45 1.28
N LEU A 90 7.12 6.96 2.05
CA LEU A 90 5.80 7.37 1.58
C LEU A 90 5.75 8.90 1.63
N PRO A 91 6.15 9.59 0.55
CA PRO A 91 6.38 11.04 0.58
C PRO A 91 5.08 11.85 0.65
N ALA A 92 3.96 11.23 0.29
CA ALA A 92 2.65 11.86 0.28
C ALA A 92 1.66 11.06 1.11
N LYS A 93 0.81 11.79 1.83
CA LYS A 93 -0.35 11.23 2.52
C LYS A 93 -1.44 10.87 1.53
N ILE A 94 -2.09 9.73 1.73
CA ILE A 94 -3.31 9.34 1.02
C ILE A 94 -4.51 9.88 1.81
N ARG A 95 -5.43 10.51 1.09
CA ARG A 95 -6.73 10.99 1.58
C ARG A 95 -7.82 10.52 0.61
N SER A 96 -9.04 10.36 1.11
CA SER A 96 -10.24 10.14 0.30
C SER A 96 -10.80 11.45 -0.23
#